data_AF-A0A8T6LX80-F1
#
_entry.id   AF-A0A8T6LX80-F1
#
_cell.length_a   1.000
_cell.length_b   1.000
_cell.length_c   1.000
_cell.angle_alpha   90.00
_cell.angle_beta   90.00
_cell.angle_gamma   90.00
#
_symmetry.space_group_name_H-M   'P 1'
#
loop_
_entity.id
_entity.type
_entity.pdbx_description
1 polymer ?
#
loop_
_entity_poly.entity_id
_entity_poly.type
_entity_poly.pdbx_seq_one_letter_code
_entity_poly.pdbx_strand_id
1 'polypeptide(L)'
;MKTTYETLVELVQARKGYKYLTKNKTSPYQNFKYDFRKKIYRTERLDQNINMECGKGFNLATLDWILSDCSFLLDAIIVEFCIPPEGKIIVPRNSTGKFRTDIIKYKKTHKPEDLFPQLKGLKKKLKGYKPINPIVATKLPPKGELRKILKRIKD
;
A
#
# COMPACT_ATOMS: atom_id res chain seq x y z
N MET A 1 -1.63 21.17 2.92
CA MET A 1 -1.61 19.73 2.54
C MET A 1 -0.17 19.28 2.74
N LYS A 2 0.11 18.29 3.60
CA LYS A 2 1.49 17.81 3.80
C LYS A 2 2.02 17.15 2.52
N THR A 3 3.33 17.24 2.28
CA THR A 3 3.96 16.53 1.17
C THR A 3 4.09 15.05 1.48
N THR A 4 4.16 14.20 0.46
CA THR A 4 4.33 12.75 0.63
C THR A 4 5.62 12.40 1.39
N TYR A 5 6.65 13.23 1.27
CA TYR A 5 7.91 13.09 2.00
C TYR A 5 7.72 13.39 3.49
N GLU A 6 7.02 14.46 3.86
CA GLU A 6 6.70 14.77 5.26
C GLU A 6 5.92 13.63 5.92
N THR A 7 4.91 13.08 5.24
CA THR A 7 4.14 11.94 5.75
C THR A 7 5.00 10.68 5.92
N LEU A 8 5.98 10.46 5.03
CA LEU A 8 6.92 9.36 5.14
C LEU A 8 7.83 9.53 6.36
N VAL A 9 8.37 10.73 6.58
CA VAL A 9 9.20 11.05 7.75
C VAL A 9 8.41 10.81 9.04
N GLU A 10 7.17 11.33 9.12
CA GLU A 10 6.31 11.14 10.30
C GLU A 10 6.00 9.66 10.57
N LEU A 11 5.74 8.86 9.54
CA LEU A 11 5.47 7.43 9.71
C LEU A 11 6.71 6.63 10.11
N VAL A 12 7.87 6.98 9.56
CA VAL A 12 9.15 6.38 9.96
C VAL A 12 9.46 6.74 11.41
N GLN A 13 9.25 7.99 11.82
CA GLN A 13 9.40 8.44 13.22
C GLN A 13 8.39 7.75 14.14
N ALA A 14 7.12 7.65 13.72
CA ALA A 14 6.07 6.95 14.45
C ALA A 14 6.20 5.41 14.37
N ARG A 15 7.16 4.91 13.58
CA ARG A 15 7.43 3.49 13.35
C ARG A 15 6.17 2.73 12.92
N LYS A 16 5.40 3.31 12.00
CA LYS A 16 4.15 2.78 11.45
C LYS A 16 4.26 2.64 9.94
N GLY A 17 3.63 1.62 9.38
CA GLY A 17 3.56 1.43 7.94
C GLY A 17 2.39 0.57 7.53
N TYR A 18 1.99 0.70 6.28
CA TYR A 18 0.84 0.01 5.74
C TYR A 18 1.24 -0.89 4.58
N LYS A 19 0.45 -1.95 4.39
CA LYS A 19 0.56 -2.82 3.22
C LYS A 19 -0.83 -3.23 2.79
N TYR A 20 -1.15 -3.09 1.52
CA TYR A 20 -2.35 -3.72 0.99
C TYR A 20 -2.04 -5.18 0.62
N LEU A 21 -2.97 -6.07 0.93
CA LEU A 21 -2.87 -7.50 0.67
C LEU A 21 -4.14 -7.97 -0.05
N THR A 22 -4.05 -9.04 -0.81
CA THR A 22 -5.23 -9.74 -1.33
C THR A 22 -6.09 -10.28 -0.18
N LYS A 23 -7.33 -10.69 -0.47
CA LYS A 23 -8.19 -11.41 0.50
C LYS A 23 -7.53 -12.66 1.09
N ASN A 24 -6.60 -13.26 0.35
CA ASN A 24 -5.83 -14.44 0.78
C ASN A 24 -4.61 -14.07 1.66
N LYS A 25 -4.49 -12.80 2.06
CA LYS A 25 -3.41 -12.26 2.90
C LYS A 25 -2.04 -12.41 2.24
N THR A 26 -1.99 -12.29 0.92
CA THR A 26 -0.75 -12.30 0.14
C THR A 26 -0.48 -10.92 -0.43
N SER A 27 0.81 -10.60 -0.61
CA SER A 27 1.20 -9.44 -1.40
C SER A 27 0.93 -9.74 -2.87
N PRO A 28 0.41 -8.79 -3.67
CA PRO A 28 0.26 -9.01 -5.12
C PRO A 28 1.61 -9.07 -5.85
N TYR A 29 2.69 -8.65 -5.19
CA TYR A 29 4.04 -8.63 -5.75
C TYR A 29 4.94 -9.75 -5.23
N GLN A 30 4.52 -10.46 -4.18
CA GLN A 30 5.35 -11.47 -3.52
C GLN A 30 4.47 -12.62 -3.03
N ASN A 31 4.89 -13.86 -3.30
CA ASN A 31 4.27 -15.07 -2.74
C ASN A 31 4.65 -15.27 -1.25
N PHE A 32 4.43 -14.26 -0.43
CA PHE A 32 4.51 -14.34 1.02
C PHE A 32 3.10 -14.21 1.60
N LYS A 33 2.66 -15.25 2.32
CA LYS A 33 1.36 -15.27 3.00
C LYS A 33 1.52 -14.84 4.44
N TYR A 34 0.79 -13.80 4.83
CA TYR A 34 0.80 -13.29 6.20
C TYR A 34 -0.17 -14.10 7.07
N ASP A 35 0.36 -14.78 8.08
CA ASP A 35 -0.43 -15.37 9.16
C ASP A 35 -0.52 -14.40 10.34
N PHE A 36 -1.62 -13.66 10.47
CA PHE A 36 -1.79 -12.65 11.52
C PHE A 36 -1.83 -13.20 12.95
N ARG A 37 -1.88 -14.53 13.15
CA ARG A 37 -1.65 -15.14 14.47
C ARG A 37 -0.20 -14.94 14.91
N LYS A 38 0.74 -14.99 13.96
CA LYS A 38 2.14 -14.62 14.13
C LYS A 38 2.22 -13.09 14.22
N LYS A 39 2.04 -12.56 15.43
CA LYS A 39 1.99 -11.09 15.68
C LYS A 39 3.25 -10.36 15.22
N ILE A 40 4.41 -11.03 15.13
CA ILE A 40 5.71 -10.44 14.76
C ILE A 40 6.34 -11.26 13.63
N TYR A 41 6.83 -10.57 12.60
CA TYR A 41 7.55 -11.16 11.48
C TYR A 41 8.95 -10.56 11.42
N ARG A 42 9.95 -11.41 11.22
CA ARG A 42 11.36 -11.05 11.07
C ARG A 42 11.88 -11.60 9.75
N THR A 43 12.83 -10.91 9.15
CA THR A 43 13.59 -11.39 8.00
C THR A 43 15.07 -11.10 8.19
N GLU A 44 15.92 -12.07 7.85
CA GLU A 44 17.39 -11.93 7.90
C GLU A 44 17.94 -11.14 6.72
N ARG A 45 17.12 -10.94 5.67
CA ARG A 45 17.54 -10.33 4.40
C ARG A 45 16.89 -8.97 4.26
N LEU A 46 17.54 -7.94 4.80
CA LEU A 46 17.19 -6.54 4.57
C LEU A 46 18.19 -5.90 3.61
N ASP A 47 17.69 -5.50 2.45
CA ASP A 47 18.47 -4.76 1.48
C ASP A 47 18.74 -3.33 1.99
N GLN A 48 19.98 -2.87 1.99
CA GLN A 48 20.36 -1.54 2.45
C GLN A 48 20.57 -0.54 1.31
N ASN A 49 20.48 -0.97 0.05
CA ASN A 49 20.67 -0.12 -1.11
C ASN A 49 19.51 0.87 -1.29
N ILE A 50 19.70 2.12 -0.88
CA ILE A 50 18.69 3.17 -0.98
C ILE A 50 18.31 3.53 -2.42
N ASN A 51 19.07 3.09 -3.43
CA ASN A 51 18.73 3.31 -4.84
C ASN A 51 17.74 2.26 -5.36
N MET A 52 17.44 1.21 -4.58
CA MET A 52 16.45 0.20 -4.93
C MET A 52 15.10 0.50 -4.25
N GLU A 53 14.04 0.67 -5.05
CA GLU A 53 12.70 0.92 -4.50
C GLU A 53 12.10 -0.28 -3.76
N CYS A 54 12.31 -1.48 -4.30
CA CYS A 54 11.66 -2.73 -3.85
C CYS A 54 12.68 -3.83 -3.57
N GLY A 55 13.63 -3.58 -2.65
CA GLY A 55 14.63 -4.56 -2.22
C GLY A 55 14.10 -5.64 -1.28
N LYS A 56 14.98 -6.56 -0.87
CA LYS A 56 14.67 -7.58 0.16
C LYS A 56 14.31 -6.90 1.49
N GLY A 57 13.34 -7.47 2.20
CA GLY A 57 12.77 -6.91 3.42
C GLY A 57 11.25 -6.88 3.39
N PHE A 58 10.64 -6.47 4.50
CA PHE A 58 9.21 -6.15 4.53
C PHE A 58 8.99 -4.75 3.94
N ASN A 59 8.54 -4.72 2.69
CA ASN A 59 8.16 -3.50 1.99
C ASN A 59 6.80 -2.99 2.49
N LEU A 60 6.79 -1.79 3.05
CA LEU A 60 5.63 -1.06 3.58
C LEU A 60 5.52 0.30 2.90
N ALA A 61 4.38 0.97 3.07
CA ALA A 61 4.13 2.27 2.48
C ALA A 61 3.24 3.17 3.35
N THR A 62 3.19 4.45 3.01
CA THR A 62 2.21 5.41 3.54
C THR A 62 0.82 5.13 2.96
N LEU A 63 -0.23 5.62 3.63
CA LEU A 63 -1.60 5.53 3.11
C LEU A 63 -1.76 6.29 1.79
N ASP A 64 -1.11 7.44 1.61
CA ASP A 64 -1.14 8.19 0.36
C ASP A 64 -0.55 7.40 -0.81
N TRP A 65 0.55 6.70 -0.57
CA TRP A 65 1.15 5.84 -1.59
C TRP A 65 0.17 4.71 -1.96
N ILE A 66 -0.40 4.04 -0.97
CA ILE A 66 -1.40 2.98 -1.16
C ILE A 66 -2.62 3.51 -1.94
N LEU A 67 -3.15 4.67 -1.59
CA LEU A 67 -4.27 5.29 -2.29
C LEU A 67 -3.91 5.61 -3.74
N SER A 68 -2.70 6.09 -4.00
CA SER A 68 -2.21 6.40 -5.35
C SER A 68 -2.08 5.15 -6.24
N ASP A 69 -1.96 3.98 -5.63
CA ASP A 69 -1.79 2.69 -6.28
C ASP A 69 -3.14 1.96 -6.37
N CYS A 70 -4.10 2.59 -7.07
CA CYS A 70 -5.52 2.22 -7.07
C CYS A 70 -5.82 0.84 -7.65
N SER A 71 -4.89 0.25 -8.41
CA SER A 71 -5.09 -0.94 -9.24
C SER A 71 -5.54 -2.18 -8.47
N PHE A 72 -5.14 -2.30 -7.21
CA PHE A 72 -5.44 -3.46 -6.36
C PHE A 72 -6.32 -3.11 -5.17
N LEU A 73 -6.59 -1.82 -4.96
CA LEU A 73 -7.13 -1.30 -3.72
C LEU A 73 -8.57 -1.73 -3.46
N LEU A 74 -9.35 -1.94 -4.51
CA LEU A 74 -10.76 -2.29 -4.39
C LEU A 74 -10.94 -3.69 -3.78
N ASP A 75 -10.16 -4.68 -4.18
CA ASP A 75 -10.28 -6.07 -3.70
C ASP A 75 -9.25 -6.46 -2.63
N ALA A 76 -8.49 -5.48 -2.14
CA ALA A 76 -7.51 -5.66 -1.09
C ALA A 76 -8.08 -5.41 0.31
N ILE A 77 -7.34 -5.89 1.31
CA ILE A 77 -7.38 -5.42 2.68
C ILE A 77 -6.15 -4.53 2.92
N ILE A 78 -6.25 -3.55 3.81
CA ILE A 78 -5.10 -2.74 4.22
C ILE A 78 -4.69 -3.16 5.61
N VAL A 79 -3.42 -3.54 5.76
CA VAL A 79 -2.86 -3.98 7.04
C VAL A 79 -1.93 -2.89 7.57
N GLU A 80 -2.17 -2.51 8.81
CA GLU A 80 -1.30 -1.64 9.58
C GLU A 80 -0.29 -2.48 10.36
N PHE A 81 0.98 -2.12 10.21
CA PHE A 81 2.09 -2.67 10.94
C PHE A 81 2.77 -1.58 11.77
N CYS A 82 3.26 -1.98 12.93
CA CYS A 82 4.21 -1.22 13.71
C CYS A 82 5.60 -1.85 13.55
N ILE A 83 6.64 -1.04 13.61
CA ILE A 83 8.02 -1.46 13.49
C ILE A 83 8.60 -1.43 14.91
N PRO A 84 8.89 -2.58 15.53
CA PRO A 84 9.50 -2.64 16.86
C PRO A 84 10.78 -1.79 16.95
N PRO A 85 11.14 -1.20 18.11
CA PRO A 85 12.29 -0.30 18.25
C PRO A 85 13.60 -0.83 17.67
N GLU A 86 13.83 -2.14 17.80
CA GLU A 86 15.03 -2.81 17.29
C GLU A 86 15.08 -2.94 15.76
N GLY A 87 13.99 -2.63 15.06
CA GLY A 87 13.89 -2.76 13.62
C GLY A 87 14.67 -1.71 12.85
N LYS A 88 15.30 -2.12 11.77
CA LYS A 88 15.98 -1.23 10.84
C LYS A 88 15.02 -0.78 9.76
N ILE A 89 14.97 0.53 9.51
CA ILE A 89 14.11 1.12 8.47
C ILE A 89 15.01 1.69 7.38
N ILE A 90 14.80 1.23 6.14
CA ILE A 90 15.50 1.73 4.96
C ILE A 90 14.49 2.44 4.07
N VAL A 91 14.76 3.72 3.80
CA VAL A 91 13.94 4.57 2.92
C VAL A 91 14.68 4.73 1.59
N PRO A 92 14.08 4.33 0.45
CA PRO A 92 14.67 4.60 -0.86
C PRO A 92 14.84 6.10 -1.11
N ARG A 93 15.92 6.50 -1.80
CA ARG A 93 16.29 7.91 -2.03
C ARG A 93 15.17 8.72 -2.69
N ASN A 94 14.52 8.15 -3.70
CA ASN A 94 13.44 8.79 -4.46
C ASN A 94 12.05 8.30 -4.00
N SER A 95 11.93 7.88 -2.75
CA SER A 95 10.70 7.28 -2.26
C SER A 95 9.54 8.27 -2.27
N THR A 96 8.43 7.86 -2.88
CA THR A 96 7.13 8.54 -2.82
C THR A 96 6.26 7.99 -1.69
N GLY A 97 6.87 7.53 -0.60
CA GLY A 97 6.14 7.00 0.56
C GLY A 97 6.29 5.49 0.79
N LYS A 98 7.19 4.81 0.07
CA LYS A 98 7.61 3.44 0.37
C LYS A 98 8.81 3.40 1.32
N PHE A 99 8.92 2.32 2.06
CA PHE A 99 10.13 1.99 2.82
C PHE A 99 10.15 0.49 3.11
N ARG A 100 11.24 0.00 3.67
CA ARG A 100 11.38 -1.42 4.04
C ARG A 100 12.02 -1.60 5.40
N THR A 101 11.70 -2.71 6.04
CA THR A 101 12.20 -3.05 7.38
C THR A 101 12.47 -4.55 7.50
N ASP A 102 13.35 -4.92 8.43
CA ASP A 102 13.67 -6.31 8.78
C ASP A 102 12.64 -6.93 9.74
N ILE A 103 11.89 -6.10 10.47
CA ILE A 103 10.88 -6.55 11.42
C ILE A 103 9.60 -5.72 11.34
N ILE A 104 8.48 -6.41 11.45
CA ILE A 104 7.15 -5.81 11.53
C ILE A 104 6.31 -6.54 12.59
N LYS A 105 5.44 -5.80 13.25
CA LYS A 105 4.44 -6.30 14.19
C LYS A 105 3.05 -5.95 13.66
N TYR A 106 2.22 -6.97 13.43
CA TYR A 106 0.83 -6.76 13.04
C TYR A 106 0.11 -5.93 14.10
N LYS A 107 -0.64 -4.91 13.67
CA LYS A 107 -1.48 -4.10 14.53
C LYS A 107 -2.95 -4.35 14.26
N LYS A 108 -3.43 -3.97 13.07
CA LYS A 108 -4.83 -4.16 12.70
C LYS A 108 -5.00 -4.24 11.19
N THR A 109 -6.16 -4.76 10.80
CA THR A 109 -6.62 -4.76 9.40
C THR A 109 -7.73 -3.73 9.25
N HIS A 110 -7.75 -3.06 8.12
CA HIS A 110 -8.74 -2.06 7.74
C HIS A 110 -9.38 -2.45 6.42
N LYS A 111 -10.66 -2.08 6.23
CA LYS A 111 -11.22 -2.04 4.88
C LYS A 111 -10.71 -0.79 4.17
N PRO A 112 -10.45 -0.84 2.86
CA PRO A 112 -10.04 0.34 2.10
C PRO A 112 -10.99 1.53 2.26
N GLU A 113 -12.30 1.28 2.32
CA GLU A 113 -13.35 2.29 2.48
C GLU A 113 -13.37 2.97 3.87
N ASP A 114 -12.86 2.30 4.91
CA ASP A 114 -12.74 2.89 6.25
C ASP A 114 -11.61 3.93 6.29
N LEU A 115 -10.54 3.69 5.52
CA LEU A 115 -9.39 4.58 5.41
C LEU A 115 -9.56 5.64 4.32
N PHE A 116 -10.32 5.31 3.28
CA PHE A 116 -10.54 6.15 2.12
C PHE A 116 -12.03 6.21 1.79
N PRO A 117 -12.80 7.09 2.48
CA PRO A 117 -14.25 7.19 2.30
C PRO A 117 -14.68 7.46 0.85
N GLN A 118 -13.85 8.12 0.05
CA GLN A 118 -14.08 8.36 -1.39
C GLN A 118 -14.18 7.07 -2.23
N LEU A 119 -13.72 5.93 -1.71
CA LEU A 119 -13.87 4.63 -2.38
C LEU A 119 -15.23 4.00 -2.11
N LYS A 120 -16.01 4.51 -1.16
CA LYS A 120 -17.32 3.97 -0.79
C LYS A 120 -18.25 4.00 -2.01
N GLY A 121 -18.77 2.83 -2.37
CA GLY A 121 -19.64 2.69 -3.54
C GLY A 121 -18.93 2.76 -4.90
N LEU A 122 -17.59 2.95 -4.95
CA LEU A 122 -16.84 2.99 -6.21
C LEU A 122 -16.96 1.66 -6.96
N LYS A 123 -16.88 0.51 -6.26
CA LYS A 123 -17.15 -0.81 -6.87
C LYS A 123 -18.54 -0.89 -7.52
N LYS A 124 -19.57 -0.38 -6.83
CA LYS A 124 -20.95 -0.40 -7.35
C LYS A 124 -21.09 0.50 -8.57
N LYS A 125 -20.46 1.68 -8.55
CA LYS A 125 -20.38 2.58 -9.72
C LYS A 125 -19.67 1.89 -10.88
N LEU A 126 -18.53 1.25 -10.64
CA LEU A 126 -17.75 0.53 -11.66
C LEU A 126 -18.46 -0.69 -12.24
N LYS A 127 -19.33 -1.39 -11.48
CA LYS A 127 -20.17 -2.49 -12.02
C LYS A 127 -21.12 -2.04 -13.15
N GLY A 128 -21.51 -0.76 -13.16
CA GLY A 128 -22.33 -0.18 -14.22
C GLY A 128 -21.55 0.19 -15.49
N TYR A 129 -20.22 0.24 -15.42
CA TYR A 129 -19.37 0.42 -16.59
C TYR A 129 -19.18 -0.95 -17.25
N LYS A 130 -19.89 -1.19 -18.35
CA LYS A 130 -19.60 -2.35 -19.21
C LYS A 130 -18.20 -2.17 -19.80
N PRO A 131 -17.31 -3.17 -19.75
CA PRO A 131 -16.06 -3.13 -20.48
C PRO A 131 -16.39 -2.94 -21.97
N ILE A 132 -15.90 -1.85 -22.55
CA ILE A 132 -15.97 -1.64 -24.00
C ILE A 132 -14.93 -2.61 -24.58
N ASN A 133 -15.41 -3.75 -25.06
CA ASN A 133 -14.71 -4.86 -25.74
C ASN A 133 -13.87 -5.87 -24.91
N PRO A 134 -13.96 -7.19 -25.22
CA PRO A 134 -13.31 -8.24 -24.42
C PRO A 134 -11.84 -8.54 -24.78
N ILE A 135 -11.19 -7.79 -25.67
CA ILE A 135 -9.86 -8.17 -26.19
C ILE A 135 -8.69 -7.53 -25.42
N VAL A 136 -8.89 -6.52 -24.56
CA VAL A 136 -7.76 -5.84 -23.87
C VAL A 136 -8.07 -5.53 -22.40
N ALA A 137 -8.41 -6.55 -21.61
CA ALA A 137 -8.50 -6.44 -20.15
C ALA A 137 -7.10 -6.51 -19.49
N THR A 138 -6.19 -5.58 -19.82
CA THR A 138 -4.86 -5.48 -19.18
C THR A 138 -4.43 -4.09 -18.77
N LYS A 139 -5.25 -3.06 -18.93
CA LYS A 139 -4.91 -1.73 -18.40
C LYS A 139 -6.07 -1.15 -17.63
N LEU A 140 -5.93 -1.16 -16.30
CA LEU A 140 -6.48 -0.08 -15.49
C LEU A 140 -6.19 1.26 -16.16
N PRO A 141 -7.08 2.27 -16.03
CA PRO A 141 -6.84 3.59 -16.61
C PRO A 141 -5.43 4.04 -16.22
N PRO A 142 -4.64 4.61 -17.14
CA PRO A 142 -3.33 5.15 -16.82
C PRO A 142 -3.44 6.01 -15.55
N LYS A 143 -2.45 5.94 -14.65
CA LYS A 143 -2.48 6.56 -13.31
C LYS A 143 -2.95 8.03 -13.29
N GLY A 144 -2.76 8.75 -14.40
CA GLY A 144 -3.26 10.12 -14.61
C GLY A 144 -4.78 10.27 -14.74
N GLU A 145 -5.49 9.30 -15.34
CA GLU A 145 -6.95 9.35 -15.48
C GLU A 145 -7.67 8.99 -14.18
N LEU A 146 -7.16 8.01 -13.43
CA LEU A 146 -7.64 7.71 -12.07
C LEU A 146 -7.50 8.93 -11.15
N ARG A 147 -6.41 9.70 -11.26
CA ARG A 147 -6.25 10.98 -10.54
C ARG A 147 -7.30 12.02 -10.94
N LYS A 148 -7.66 12.15 -12.23
CA LYS A 148 -8.72 13.08 -12.69
C LYS A 148 -10.09 12.69 -12.14
N ILE A 149 -10.41 11.40 -12.11
CA ILE A 149 -11.66 10.88 -11.54
C ILE A 149 -11.73 11.18 -10.04
N LEU A 150 -10.63 10.97 -9.29
CA LEU A 150 -10.57 11.28 -7.86
C LEU A 150 -10.61 12.78 -7.56
N LYS A 151 -10.08 13.63 -8.45
CA LYS A 151 -10.10 15.09 -8.30
C LYS A 151 -11.52 15.66 -8.47
N ARG A 152 -12.31 15.11 -9.41
CA ARG A 152 -13.73 15.45 -9.60
C ARG A 152 -14.68 15.02 -8.47
N ILE A 153 -14.21 14.21 -7.53
CA ILE A 153 -14.99 13.79 -6.34
C ILE A 153 -14.73 14.75 -5.16
N LYS A 154 -13.72 15.64 -5.27
CA LYS A 154 -13.38 16.63 -4.24
C LYS A 154 -14.00 18.01 -4.46
N ASP A 155 -14.64 18.23 -5.61
CA ASP A 155 -15.49 19.40 -5.90
C ASP A 155 -16.96 18.99 -5.72
#